data_AF-A0A2I0SAZ1-F1
#
_entry.id   AF-A0A2I0SAZ1-F1
#
_cell.length_a   1.000
_cell.length_b   1.000
_cell.length_c   1.000
_cell.angle_alpha   90.00
_cell.angle_beta   90.00
_cell.angle_gamma   90.00
#
_symmetry.space_group_name_H-M   'P 1'
#
loop_
_entity.id
_entity.type
_entity.pdbx_description
1 polymer ?
#
loop_
_entity_poly.entity_id
_entity_poly.type
_entity_poly.pdbx_seq_one_letter_code
_entity_poly.pdbx_strand_id
1 'polypeptide(L)'
;MNATPAPDSPPSPYERAVPGTPVPHPPGPESVPRQKEAARAPERPGGTTVDLLDLLDHPDTRTAAQAAAVENLLRCWVRENDLAAPHDGTLRIELPASGAALLVPVHHWSPSGWHRFGLPLLAGAPEQAPPVDAVTVAALLARQTAPGTPAADPGRPAPPDGPPAAPGGPGPRCPDSPAGEGADLVGRVADSVRRTAVFIRDRREHPADPADHFLAAEQALLLGHPLHPTPKGREGLSDEEGRLYSPELRGSFPLHWMAVAPSVLASDSAWTERGRPVSAEQLTMRLAGPGLSLPDGCAAVLPLHPWQMREVRHRPGTAALLDAGLLQDLGPHGTPWHPTSSVRTVYRSGAPAMLKLSLGLRITNSRRENLRKELHRGTEVHRLLRGGLFEQWRSVHPGFDIVRDPSWLAVDGPDGNP
;
A
#
# COMPACT_ATOMS: atom_id res chain seq x y z
N MET A 1 -1.77 1.49 -32.70
CA MET A 1 -2.76 2.47 -33.19
C MET A 1 -4.13 1.83 -33.10
N ASN A 2 -4.96 2.28 -32.18
CA ASN A 2 -6.43 2.17 -32.21
C ASN A 2 -6.98 3.15 -31.18
N ALA A 3 -7.97 3.93 -31.61
CA ALA A 3 -8.48 5.10 -30.92
C ALA A 3 -9.36 4.75 -29.72
N THR A 4 -9.14 5.46 -28.62
CA THR A 4 -10.07 5.59 -27.50
C THR A 4 -11.41 6.15 -28.01
N PRO A 5 -12.58 5.57 -27.70
CA PRO A 5 -13.85 6.17 -28.07
C PRO A 5 -14.08 7.42 -27.21
N ALA A 6 -14.10 8.59 -27.84
CA ALA A 6 -14.58 9.83 -27.22
C ALA A 6 -16.12 9.78 -27.07
N PRO A 7 -16.69 10.38 -26.02
CA PRO A 7 -18.14 10.57 -25.95
C PRO A 7 -18.60 11.71 -26.85
N ASP A 8 -19.66 11.47 -27.60
CA ASP A 8 -20.29 12.39 -28.54
C ASP A 8 -20.80 13.67 -27.86
N SER A 9 -20.50 14.83 -28.47
CA SER A 9 -21.14 16.12 -28.18
C SER A 9 -22.35 16.32 -29.10
N PRO A 10 -23.45 16.96 -28.66
CA PRO A 10 -24.60 17.25 -29.52
C PRO A 10 -24.31 18.42 -30.48
N PRO A 11 -25.05 18.53 -31.61
CA PRO A 11 -24.71 19.48 -32.69
C PRO A 11 -25.06 20.92 -32.32
N SER A 12 -24.12 21.85 -32.58
CA SER A 12 -24.35 23.29 -32.52
C SER A 12 -25.05 23.80 -33.78
N PRO A 13 -26.06 24.67 -33.69
CA PRO A 13 -26.52 25.44 -34.83
C PRO A 13 -25.63 26.68 -35.04
N TYR A 14 -25.70 27.24 -36.25
CA TYR A 14 -25.10 28.51 -36.73
C TYR A 14 -23.78 28.41 -37.52
N GLU A 15 -23.96 28.21 -38.82
CA GLU A 15 -23.18 28.91 -39.84
C GLU A 15 -23.57 30.40 -39.86
N ARG A 16 -22.57 31.29 -39.79
CA ARG A 16 -22.52 32.54 -40.56
C ARG A 16 -21.08 33.03 -40.67
N ALA A 17 -20.61 33.13 -41.91
CA ALA A 17 -19.29 33.59 -42.32
C ALA A 17 -19.11 35.12 -42.14
N VAL A 18 -17.87 35.57 -41.89
CA VAL A 18 -17.15 36.72 -42.52
C VAL A 18 -15.64 36.60 -42.14
N PRO A 19 -14.66 36.96 -43.02
CA PRO A 19 -13.31 36.40 -43.05
C PRO A 19 -12.21 37.28 -42.43
N GLY A 20 -11.08 36.65 -42.05
CA GLY A 20 -9.85 37.35 -41.66
C GLY A 20 -8.82 36.42 -41.02
N THR A 21 -7.98 35.79 -41.85
CA THR A 21 -6.85 34.97 -41.40
C THR A 21 -5.67 35.87 -40.96
N PRO A 22 -5.00 35.52 -39.85
CA PRO A 22 -3.55 35.39 -39.94
C PRO A 22 -3.10 33.99 -39.52
N VAL A 23 -2.18 33.45 -40.30
CA VAL A 23 -1.54 32.13 -40.11
C VAL A 23 -0.75 32.11 -38.80
N PRO A 24 -0.89 31.11 -37.91
CA PRO A 24 0.01 30.94 -36.78
C PRO A 24 1.31 30.24 -37.22
N HIS A 25 2.44 30.87 -36.91
CA HIS A 25 3.78 30.29 -37.01
C HIS A 25 3.94 29.05 -36.11
N PRO A 26 4.79 28.08 -36.48
CA PRO A 26 5.04 26.89 -35.67
C PRO A 26 5.76 27.25 -34.36
N PRO A 27 5.47 26.56 -33.24
CA PRO A 27 6.16 26.80 -31.98
C PRO A 27 7.61 26.32 -32.07
N GLY A 28 8.54 27.23 -31.74
CA GLY A 28 9.96 26.92 -31.56
C GLY A 28 10.20 26.06 -30.31
N PRO A 29 11.41 25.47 -30.17
CA PRO A 29 11.69 24.51 -29.13
C PRO A 29 11.63 25.16 -27.75
N GLU A 30 10.83 24.57 -26.85
CA GLU A 30 10.74 24.92 -25.45
C GLU A 30 12.13 24.86 -24.79
N SER A 31 12.61 26.01 -24.36
CA SER A 31 13.81 26.14 -23.55
C SER A 31 13.53 25.62 -22.13
N VAL A 32 13.92 24.38 -21.86
CA VAL A 32 14.05 23.87 -20.50
C VAL A 32 15.09 24.75 -19.76
N PRO A 33 14.79 25.32 -18.58
CA PRO A 33 15.78 26.06 -17.82
C PRO A 33 16.89 25.10 -17.38
N ARG A 34 18.11 25.31 -17.90
CA ARG A 34 19.31 24.61 -17.44
C ARG A 34 19.51 24.90 -15.96
N GLN A 35 19.56 23.86 -15.13
CA GLN A 35 20.03 23.97 -13.75
C GLN A 35 21.42 24.61 -13.77
N LYS A 36 21.52 25.78 -13.14
CA LYS A 36 22.77 26.48 -12.88
C LYS A 36 23.57 25.62 -11.90
N GLU A 37 24.75 25.17 -12.28
CA GLU A 37 25.68 24.46 -11.40
C GLU A 37 25.83 25.22 -10.09
N ALA A 38 25.41 24.59 -8.99
CA ALA A 38 25.61 25.12 -7.66
C ALA A 38 27.12 25.04 -7.34
N ALA A 39 27.68 26.19 -6.97
CA ALA A 39 29.07 26.32 -6.54
C ALA A 39 29.39 25.36 -5.39
N ARG A 40 30.50 24.64 -5.50
CA ARG A 40 31.05 23.76 -4.45
C ARG A 40 31.25 24.53 -3.15
N ALA A 41 30.63 24.06 -2.07
CA ALA A 41 30.93 24.44 -0.70
C ALA A 41 32.28 23.84 -0.26
N PRO A 42 33.00 24.44 0.71
CA PRO A 42 34.38 24.07 1.02
C PRO A 42 34.46 22.70 1.71
N GLU A 43 35.42 21.90 1.29
CA GLU A 43 35.73 20.58 1.85
C GLU A 43 36.11 20.68 3.34
N ARG A 44 35.45 19.87 4.17
CA ARG A 44 35.90 19.60 5.55
C ARG A 44 36.90 18.43 5.53
N PRO A 45 38.03 18.51 6.23
CA PRO A 45 38.99 17.43 6.25
C PRO A 45 38.60 16.36 7.29
N GLY A 46 38.58 15.09 6.85
CA GLY A 46 38.63 13.92 7.75
C GLY A 46 37.38 13.04 7.81
N GLY A 47 36.97 12.47 6.68
CA GLY A 47 36.03 11.34 6.64
C GLY A 47 36.66 10.19 5.86
N THR A 48 36.73 9.00 6.46
CA THR A 48 37.10 7.77 5.76
C THR A 48 36.15 7.56 4.57
N THR A 49 36.64 6.96 3.48
CA THR A 49 36.02 6.78 2.15
C THR A 49 34.59 6.17 2.11
N VAL A 50 34.01 5.84 3.26
CA VAL A 50 32.61 5.42 3.44
C VAL A 50 31.63 6.61 3.41
N ASP A 51 32.12 7.84 3.60
CA ASP A 51 31.33 9.09 3.66
C ASP A 51 30.77 9.58 2.29
N LEU A 52 31.15 8.94 1.18
CA LEU A 52 30.79 9.38 -0.19
C LEU A 52 29.76 8.49 -0.89
N LEU A 53 29.38 7.35 -0.31
CA LEU A 53 28.39 6.45 -0.88
C LEU A 53 27.04 6.68 -0.20
N ASP A 54 26.03 7.10 -0.96
CA ASP A 54 24.64 7.01 -0.50
C ASP A 54 24.35 5.53 -0.20
N LEU A 55 24.08 5.22 1.08
CA LEU A 55 23.85 3.84 1.51
C LEU A 55 22.64 3.20 0.82
N LEU A 56 21.70 4.00 0.30
CA LEU A 56 20.59 3.50 -0.50
C LEU A 56 21.06 2.89 -1.83
N ASP A 57 22.21 3.35 -2.36
CA ASP A 57 22.84 2.85 -3.58
C ASP A 57 23.93 1.79 -3.31
N HIS A 58 24.12 1.39 -2.05
CA HIS A 58 25.15 0.42 -1.67
C HIS A 58 25.03 -0.90 -2.47
N PRO A 59 26.13 -1.49 -2.98
CA PRO A 59 26.09 -2.69 -3.84
C PRO A 59 25.51 -3.92 -3.14
N ASP A 60 25.78 -4.11 -1.84
CA ASP A 60 25.03 -5.08 -1.02
C ASP A 60 23.60 -4.58 -0.76
N THR A 61 22.63 -5.33 -1.24
CA THR A 61 21.20 -4.99 -1.15
C THR A 61 20.69 -5.07 0.28
N ARG A 62 21.33 -5.86 1.15
CA ARG A 62 20.98 -5.92 2.58
C ARG A 62 21.34 -4.62 3.28
N THR A 63 22.53 -4.07 3.02
CA THR A 63 22.94 -2.76 3.53
C THR A 63 22.00 -1.65 3.06
N ALA A 64 21.65 -1.62 1.77
CA ALA A 64 20.70 -0.63 1.24
C ALA A 64 19.31 -0.71 1.90
N ALA A 65 18.80 -1.93 2.09
CA ALA A 65 17.52 -2.15 2.77
C ALA A 65 17.56 -1.76 4.25
N GLN A 66 18.66 -2.05 4.96
CA GLN A 66 18.88 -1.65 6.35
C GLN A 66 18.91 -0.12 6.47
N ALA A 67 19.68 0.56 5.62
CA ALA A 67 19.77 2.02 5.61
C ALA A 67 18.39 2.67 5.35
N ALA A 68 17.64 2.18 4.36
CA ALA A 68 16.29 2.66 4.07
C ALA A 68 15.33 2.48 5.27
N ALA A 69 15.40 1.33 5.95
CA ALA A 69 14.57 1.06 7.12
C ALA A 69 14.95 1.93 8.32
N VAL A 70 16.25 2.12 8.58
CA VAL A 70 16.76 3.04 9.61
C VAL A 70 16.26 4.46 9.34
N GLU A 71 16.40 4.97 8.11
CA GLU A 71 15.91 6.30 7.78
C GLU A 71 14.39 6.42 8.02
N ASN A 72 13.60 5.42 7.61
CA ASN A 72 12.15 5.45 7.83
C ASN A 72 11.77 5.46 9.32
N LEU A 73 12.43 4.63 10.15
CA LEU A 73 12.22 4.59 11.60
C LEU A 73 12.55 5.94 12.24
N LEU A 74 13.70 6.52 11.87
CA LEU A 74 14.16 7.81 12.39
C LEU A 74 13.26 8.96 11.93
N ARG A 75 12.81 8.98 10.67
CA ARG A 75 11.85 9.98 10.18
C ARG A 75 10.53 9.91 10.93
N CYS A 76 10.01 8.69 11.18
CA CYS A 76 8.80 8.53 12.01
C CYS A 76 9.03 9.09 13.40
N TRP A 77 10.14 8.69 14.05
CA TRP A 77 10.47 9.13 15.40
C TRP A 77 10.64 10.65 15.53
N VAL A 78 11.43 11.26 14.64
CA VAL A 78 11.68 12.71 14.61
C VAL A 78 10.36 13.47 14.43
N ARG A 79 9.53 13.05 13.49
CA ARG A 79 8.24 13.71 13.20
C ARG A 79 7.25 13.55 14.36
N GLU A 80 7.14 12.36 14.93
CA GLU A 80 6.12 12.04 15.94
C GLU A 80 6.50 12.54 17.33
N ASN A 81 7.78 12.87 17.56
CA ASN A 81 8.28 13.48 18.81
C ASN A 81 8.72 14.94 18.64
N ASP A 82 8.44 15.56 17.49
CA ASP A 82 8.76 16.96 17.18
C ASP A 82 10.22 17.36 17.49
N LEU A 83 11.18 16.51 17.08
CA LEU A 83 12.59 16.75 17.35
C LEU A 83 13.13 17.89 16.47
N ALA A 84 13.95 18.76 17.08
CA ALA A 84 14.62 19.86 16.38
C ALA A 84 15.87 19.40 15.61
N ALA A 85 16.26 20.19 14.61
CA ALA A 85 17.50 19.97 13.87
C ALA A 85 18.73 20.07 14.79
N PRO A 86 19.73 19.17 14.67
CA PRO A 86 20.95 19.29 15.45
C PRO A 86 21.83 20.45 14.99
N HIS A 87 22.58 21.06 15.92
CA HIS A 87 23.47 22.17 15.62
C HIS A 87 24.80 21.74 14.98
N ASP A 88 25.27 20.54 15.28
CA ASP A 88 26.58 20.01 14.89
C ASP A 88 26.51 18.93 13.78
N GLY A 89 25.32 18.73 13.20
CA GLY A 89 25.08 17.70 12.19
C GLY A 89 24.90 16.29 12.76
N THR A 90 24.89 16.10 14.08
CA THR A 90 24.59 14.81 14.71
C THR A 90 23.36 14.93 15.61
N LEU A 91 22.30 14.22 15.26
CA LEU A 91 21.10 14.12 16.09
C LEU A 91 21.34 13.12 17.22
N ARG A 92 21.25 13.59 18.47
CA ARG A 92 21.28 12.75 19.66
C ARG A 92 19.85 12.42 20.09
N ILE A 93 19.50 11.12 20.12
CA ILE A 93 18.18 10.64 20.56
C ILE A 93 18.36 9.92 21.90
N GLU A 94 17.82 10.50 22.96
CA GLU A 94 17.81 9.88 24.29
C GLU A 94 16.73 8.80 24.38
N LEU A 95 17.09 7.65 24.97
CA LEU A 95 16.24 6.47 25.08
C LEU A 95 16.18 5.99 26.55
N PRO A 96 15.53 6.76 27.45
CA PRO A 96 15.55 6.52 28.89
C PRO A 96 15.02 5.14 29.28
N ALA A 97 14.02 4.57 28.60
CA ALA A 97 13.49 3.23 28.91
C ALA A 97 14.49 2.08 28.64
N SER A 98 15.60 2.40 27.96
CA SER A 98 16.70 1.47 27.69
C SER A 98 18.03 1.92 28.31
N GLY A 99 18.07 3.08 28.99
CA GLY A 99 19.32 3.66 29.50
C GLY A 99 20.36 3.92 28.40
N ALA A 100 19.91 4.21 27.17
CA ALA A 100 20.77 4.33 26.00
C ALA A 100 20.55 5.68 25.29
N ALA A 101 21.44 6.01 24.36
CA ALA A 101 21.23 7.10 23.41
C ALA A 101 21.79 6.71 22.04
N LEU A 102 21.12 7.17 20.98
CA LEU A 102 21.60 7.04 19.61
C LEU A 102 22.26 8.35 19.16
N LEU A 103 23.42 8.23 18.52
CA LEU A 103 24.09 9.32 17.81
C LEU A 103 23.88 9.10 16.31
N VAL A 104 23.12 9.98 15.68
CA VAL A 104 22.63 9.82 14.31
C VAL A 104 23.21 10.92 13.42
N PRO A 105 24.13 10.62 12.49
CA PRO A 105 24.58 11.61 11.52
C PRO A 105 23.40 12.10 10.68
N VAL A 106 23.31 13.42 10.48
CA VAL A 106 22.27 14.05 9.65
C VAL A 106 22.91 14.56 8.36
N HIS A 107 22.65 13.87 7.25
CA HIS A 107 23.13 14.29 5.93
C HIS A 107 22.25 15.39 5.32
N HIS A 108 20.95 15.35 5.61
CA HIS A 108 20.01 16.38 5.19
C HIS A 108 18.84 16.51 6.17
N TRP A 109 18.55 17.73 6.61
CA TRP A 109 17.37 18.03 7.42
C TRP A 109 16.31 18.73 6.57
N SER A 110 15.17 18.06 6.35
CA SER A 110 14.10 18.56 5.48
C SER A 110 13.00 19.25 6.29
N PRO A 111 12.48 20.42 5.85
CA PRO A 111 11.33 21.07 6.48
C PRO A 111 10.01 20.29 6.31
N SER A 112 9.96 19.31 5.40
CA SER A 112 8.78 18.46 5.16
C SER A 112 8.94 17.04 5.73
N GLY A 113 9.94 16.80 6.58
CA GLY A 113 10.15 15.51 7.24
C GLY A 113 10.93 14.49 6.40
N TRP A 114 11.35 14.83 5.18
CA TRP A 114 12.12 13.95 4.29
C TRP A 114 13.64 14.01 4.58
N HIS A 115 14.00 13.80 5.84
CA HIS A 115 15.39 13.86 6.31
C HIS A 115 16.24 12.73 5.70
N ARG A 116 17.54 12.94 5.52
CA ARG A 116 18.52 11.89 5.18
C ARG A 116 19.45 11.69 6.37
N PHE A 117 19.62 10.45 6.80
CA PHE A 117 20.40 10.10 7.98
C PHE A 117 21.53 9.13 7.60
N GLY A 118 22.65 9.23 8.31
CA GLY A 118 23.64 8.15 8.37
C GLY A 118 23.18 7.03 9.30
N LEU A 119 23.98 5.96 9.38
CA LEU A 119 23.68 4.87 10.31
C LEU A 119 23.95 5.32 11.75
N PRO A 120 23.04 5.06 12.69
CA PRO A 120 23.17 5.48 14.08
C PRO A 120 24.24 4.68 14.83
N LEU A 121 24.94 5.31 15.76
CA LEU A 121 25.84 4.67 16.73
C LEU A 121 25.22 4.69 18.13
N LEU A 122 25.53 3.70 18.96
CA LEU A 122 25.21 3.77 20.40
C LEU A 122 26.18 4.73 21.09
N ALA A 123 25.66 5.69 21.84
CA ALA A 123 26.49 6.59 22.63
C ALA A 123 27.30 5.81 23.67
N GLY A 124 28.61 6.09 23.75
CA GLY A 124 29.53 5.40 24.66
C GLY A 124 30.00 4.02 24.16
N ALA A 125 29.59 3.59 22.97
CA ALA A 125 30.18 2.41 22.33
C ALA A 125 31.65 2.68 21.91
N PRO A 126 32.53 1.65 21.92
CA PRO A 126 33.89 1.79 21.40
C PRO A 126 33.91 2.29 19.95
N GLU A 127 34.96 3.00 19.53
CA GLU A 127 35.07 3.53 18.16
C GLU A 127 34.97 2.44 17.07
N GLN A 128 35.33 1.19 17.38
CA GLN A 128 35.23 0.06 16.45
C GLN A 128 33.85 -0.62 16.45
N ALA A 129 32.89 -0.15 17.26
CA ALA A 129 31.56 -0.74 17.31
C ALA A 129 30.82 -0.51 15.98
N PRO A 130 30.11 -1.53 15.45
CA PRO A 130 29.34 -1.35 14.24
C PRO A 130 28.15 -0.41 14.49
N PRO A 131 27.66 0.28 13.45
CA PRO A 131 26.41 0.99 13.53
C PRO A 131 25.23 0.09 13.89
N VAL A 132 24.23 0.70 14.52
CA VAL A 132 23.00 0.06 14.98
C VAL A 132 22.09 -0.20 13.79
N ASP A 133 21.73 -1.46 13.59
CA ASP A 133 20.85 -1.88 12.49
C ASP A 133 19.37 -1.52 12.71
N ALA A 134 18.53 -1.67 11.69
CA ALA A 134 17.12 -1.30 11.76
C ALA A 134 16.34 -2.08 12.83
N VAL A 135 16.69 -3.35 13.05
CA VAL A 135 16.02 -4.22 14.05
C VAL A 135 16.33 -3.73 15.45
N THR A 136 17.59 -3.37 15.71
CA THR A 136 18.03 -2.83 17.00
C THR A 136 17.46 -1.44 17.24
N VAL A 137 17.45 -0.55 16.24
CA VAL A 137 16.76 0.74 16.33
C VAL A 137 15.29 0.52 16.67
N ALA A 138 14.59 -0.36 15.95
CA ALA A 138 13.19 -0.65 16.22
C ALA A 138 12.95 -1.17 17.64
N ALA A 139 13.80 -2.06 18.15
CA ALA A 139 13.69 -2.59 19.51
C ALA A 139 13.88 -1.49 20.57
N LEU A 140 14.84 -0.58 20.34
CA LEU A 140 15.10 0.55 21.23
C LEU A 140 13.94 1.55 21.25
N LEU A 141 13.39 1.89 20.08
CA LEU A 141 12.26 2.81 19.95
C LEU A 141 10.96 2.19 20.50
N ALA A 142 10.69 0.91 20.23
CA ALA A 142 9.52 0.19 20.73
C ALA A 142 9.44 0.18 22.27
N ARG A 143 10.60 0.16 22.94
CA ARG A 143 10.68 0.23 24.41
C ARG A 143 10.31 1.61 24.96
N GLN A 144 10.49 2.67 24.19
CA GLN A 144 10.10 4.03 24.63
C GLN A 144 8.58 4.23 24.56
N THR A 145 7.90 3.49 23.69
CA THR A 145 6.44 3.59 23.49
C THR A 145 5.65 2.64 24.38
N ALA A 146 6.31 1.68 25.05
CA ALA A 146 5.66 0.83 26.03
C ALA A 146 5.23 1.69 27.25
N PRO A 147 4.00 1.52 27.78
CA PRO A 147 3.60 2.17 29.03
C PRO A 147 4.61 1.83 30.12
N GLY A 148 5.34 2.83 30.58
CA GLY A 148 6.20 2.68 31.74
C GLY A 148 5.36 2.25 32.94
N THR A 149 5.85 1.30 33.71
CA THR A 149 5.38 1.13 35.10
C THR A 149 5.46 2.51 35.76
N PRO A 150 4.38 3.02 36.38
CA PRO A 150 4.48 4.28 37.11
C PRO A 150 5.60 4.10 38.14
N ALA A 151 6.55 5.02 38.19
CA ALA A 151 7.38 5.18 39.37
C ALA A 151 6.43 5.21 40.58
N ALA A 152 6.67 4.33 41.56
CA ALA A 152 5.81 4.16 42.71
C ALA A 152 5.56 5.52 43.37
N ASP A 153 4.35 6.06 43.19
CA ASP A 153 3.84 7.14 43.99
C ASP A 153 3.51 6.55 45.38
N PRO A 154 4.23 6.90 46.46
CA PRO A 154 4.05 6.28 47.77
C PRO A 154 2.69 6.57 48.42
N GLY A 155 1.83 7.38 47.78
CA GLY A 155 0.66 7.99 48.41
C GLY A 155 -0.71 7.41 48.04
N ARG A 156 -0.83 6.40 47.16
CA ARG A 156 -2.16 5.94 46.69
C ARG A 156 -2.55 4.58 47.28
N PRO A 157 -3.61 4.49 48.11
CA PRO A 157 -4.05 3.22 48.67
C PRO A 157 -4.69 2.33 47.57
N ALA A 158 -4.41 1.03 47.65
CA ALA A 158 -4.93 0.01 46.76
C ALA A 158 -6.47 -0.11 46.84
N PRO A 159 -7.17 -0.38 45.72
CA PRO A 159 -8.60 -0.68 45.77
C PRO A 159 -8.84 -2.09 46.35
N PRO A 160 -9.99 -2.31 47.02
CA PRO A 160 -10.28 -3.57 47.72
C PRO A 160 -10.62 -4.72 46.76
N ASP A 161 -10.24 -5.93 47.18
CA ASP A 161 -10.37 -7.19 46.45
C ASP A 161 -11.82 -7.53 46.06
N GLY A 162 -12.04 -7.81 44.77
CA GLY A 162 -13.26 -8.42 44.24
C GLY A 162 -13.14 -9.95 44.15
N PRO A 163 -14.27 -10.69 44.11
CA PRO A 163 -14.28 -12.14 44.27
C PRO A 163 -13.75 -12.91 43.04
N PRO A 164 -13.27 -14.15 43.21
CA PRO A 164 -12.57 -14.90 42.17
C PRO A 164 -13.52 -15.42 41.06
N ALA A 165 -13.09 -15.30 39.81
CA ALA A 165 -13.78 -15.84 38.64
C ALA A 165 -13.52 -17.34 38.46
N ALA A 166 -14.54 -18.08 38.03
CA ALA A 166 -14.54 -19.52 37.78
C ALA A 166 -13.78 -19.92 36.48
N PRO A 167 -13.29 -21.17 36.35
CA PRO A 167 -12.48 -21.58 35.21
C PRO A 167 -13.34 -22.12 34.05
N GLY A 168 -13.08 -21.66 32.82
CA GLY A 168 -13.74 -22.21 31.62
C GLY A 168 -13.08 -21.84 30.28
N GLY A 169 -12.54 -22.88 29.61
CA GLY A 169 -12.44 -23.02 28.14
C GLY A 169 -11.40 -22.19 27.35
N PRO A 170 -10.77 -22.74 26.28
CA PRO A 170 -9.84 -22.00 25.44
C PRO A 170 -10.63 -21.09 24.48
N GLY A 171 -10.93 -19.88 24.94
CA GLY A 171 -11.40 -18.76 24.10
C GLY A 171 -10.27 -18.12 23.30
N PRO A 172 -10.60 -17.20 22.36
CA PRO A 172 -9.64 -16.59 21.45
C PRO A 172 -8.58 -15.80 22.23
N ARG A 173 -7.32 -15.89 21.78
CA ARG A 173 -6.15 -15.24 22.41
C ARG A 173 -6.46 -13.78 22.76
N CYS A 174 -6.27 -13.41 24.03
CA CYS A 174 -6.34 -12.03 24.50
C CYS A 174 -5.54 -11.08 23.59
N PRO A 175 -6.01 -9.83 23.36
CA PRO A 175 -5.19 -8.82 22.73
C PRO A 175 -4.09 -8.38 23.72
N ASP A 176 -2.86 -8.67 23.31
CA ASP A 176 -1.66 -7.84 23.37
C ASP A 176 -1.37 -7.12 24.70
N SER A 177 -0.42 -7.69 25.46
CA SER A 177 0.31 -6.87 26.42
C SER A 177 1.15 -5.83 25.65
N PRO A 178 1.47 -4.67 26.23
CA PRO A 178 2.30 -3.66 25.56
C PRO A 178 3.70 -4.19 25.17
N ALA A 179 4.18 -5.21 25.88
CA ALA A 179 5.42 -5.90 25.52
C ALA A 179 5.26 -6.74 24.24
N GLY A 180 4.06 -7.29 23.98
CA GLY A 180 3.69 -7.96 22.75
C GLY A 180 3.65 -7.01 21.55
N GLU A 181 3.09 -5.81 21.71
CA GLU A 181 3.03 -4.80 20.64
C GLU A 181 4.43 -4.35 20.18
N GLY A 182 5.36 -4.18 21.13
CA GLY A 182 6.75 -3.84 20.82
C GLY A 182 7.48 -4.96 20.08
N ALA A 183 7.31 -6.21 20.51
CA ALA A 183 7.89 -7.36 19.83
C ALA A 183 7.33 -7.52 18.40
N ASP A 184 6.03 -7.29 18.21
CA ASP A 184 5.39 -7.33 16.90
C ASP A 184 5.92 -6.24 15.95
N LEU A 185 6.20 -5.03 16.46
CA LEU A 185 6.85 -3.99 15.66
C LEU A 185 8.23 -4.44 15.17
N VAL A 186 9.06 -5.00 16.06
CA VAL A 186 10.40 -5.49 15.71
C VAL A 186 10.32 -6.59 14.66
N GLY A 187 9.40 -7.55 14.82
CA GLY A 187 9.17 -8.61 13.84
C GLY A 187 8.80 -8.07 12.46
N ARG A 188 7.90 -7.07 12.41
CA ARG A 188 7.53 -6.40 11.15
C ARG A 188 8.66 -5.61 10.51
N VAL A 189 9.53 -4.97 11.29
CA VAL A 189 10.71 -4.27 10.77
C VAL A 189 11.65 -5.27 10.11
N ALA A 190 11.92 -6.40 10.76
CA ALA A 190 12.75 -7.45 10.18
C ALA A 190 12.16 -8.01 8.87
N ASP A 191 10.83 -8.24 8.81
CA ASP A 191 10.16 -8.65 7.57
C ASP A 191 10.27 -7.59 6.47
N SER A 192 10.01 -6.32 6.79
CA SER A 192 10.10 -5.21 5.84
C SER A 192 11.52 -5.06 5.27
N VAL A 193 12.55 -5.18 6.10
CA VAL A 193 13.96 -5.12 5.66
C VAL A 193 14.29 -6.28 4.73
N ARG A 194 13.95 -7.52 5.12
CA ARG A 194 14.20 -8.72 4.29
C ARG A 194 13.54 -8.58 2.92
N ARG A 195 12.28 -8.16 2.87
CA ARG A 195 11.53 -7.97 1.61
C ARG A 195 12.15 -6.89 0.75
N THR A 196 12.51 -5.75 1.34
CA THR A 196 13.16 -4.65 0.62
C THR A 196 14.49 -5.09 0.00
N ALA A 197 15.32 -5.87 0.72
CA ALA A 197 16.57 -6.40 0.18
C ALA A 197 16.35 -7.33 -1.02
N VAL A 198 15.28 -8.13 -0.99
CA VAL A 198 14.86 -8.99 -2.12
C VAL A 198 14.41 -8.15 -3.32
N PHE A 199 13.63 -7.08 -3.10
CA PHE A 199 13.16 -6.20 -4.15
C PHE A 199 14.29 -5.43 -4.83
N ILE A 200 15.23 -4.89 -4.05
CA ILE A 200 16.40 -4.20 -4.60
C ILE A 200 17.26 -5.16 -5.42
N ARG A 201 17.47 -6.39 -4.93
CA ARG A 201 18.24 -7.42 -5.67
C ARG A 201 17.59 -7.72 -7.01
N ASP A 202 16.31 -8.08 -6.99
CA ASP A 202 15.58 -8.45 -8.20
C ASP A 202 15.59 -7.31 -9.23
N ARG A 203 15.42 -6.07 -8.78
CA ARG A 203 15.43 -4.91 -9.69
C ARG A 203 16.80 -4.59 -10.28
N ARG A 204 17.89 -4.89 -9.56
CA ARG A 204 19.26 -4.78 -10.09
C ARG A 204 19.58 -5.90 -11.09
N GLU A 205 19.11 -7.11 -10.83
CA GLU A 205 19.26 -8.27 -11.72
C GLU A 205 18.39 -8.15 -12.99
N HIS A 206 17.23 -7.48 -12.88
CA HIS A 206 16.24 -7.34 -13.95
C HIS A 206 15.85 -5.85 -14.17
N PRO A 207 16.75 -5.00 -14.69
CA PRO A 207 16.55 -3.55 -14.72
C PRO A 207 15.40 -3.08 -15.63
N ALA A 208 15.17 -3.77 -16.75
CA ALA A 208 14.22 -3.35 -17.79
C ALA A 208 12.77 -3.31 -17.31
N ASP A 209 12.07 -2.20 -17.56
CA ASP A 209 10.66 -2.02 -17.19
C ASP A 209 9.68 -2.56 -18.24
N PRO A 210 8.44 -2.90 -17.85
CA PRO A 210 7.41 -3.25 -18.83
C PRO A 210 7.09 -2.06 -19.74
N ALA A 211 6.70 -2.35 -20.98
CA ALA A 211 6.33 -1.31 -21.95
C ALA A 211 5.10 -0.48 -21.53
N ASP A 212 4.26 -1.03 -20.65
CA ASP A 212 3.14 -0.33 -20.05
C ASP A 212 3.64 0.59 -18.92
N HIS A 213 3.71 1.90 -19.20
CA HIS A 213 4.23 2.89 -18.26
C HIS A 213 3.40 3.00 -16.98
N PHE A 214 2.09 2.76 -17.04
CA PHE A 214 1.25 2.78 -15.84
C PHE A 214 1.64 1.62 -14.92
N LEU A 215 1.76 0.42 -15.48
CA LEU A 215 2.21 -0.74 -14.71
C LEU A 215 3.63 -0.59 -14.19
N ALA A 216 4.55 -0.05 -15.01
CA ALA A 216 5.92 0.25 -14.59
C ALA A 216 5.95 1.17 -13.35
N ALA A 217 5.15 2.24 -13.36
CA ALA A 217 5.05 3.17 -12.24
C ALA A 217 4.48 2.51 -10.97
N GLU A 218 3.41 1.70 -11.11
CA GLU A 218 2.82 0.96 -9.99
C GLU A 218 3.80 -0.05 -9.34
N GLN A 219 4.77 -0.53 -10.11
CA GLN A 219 5.77 -1.53 -9.68
C GLN A 219 7.12 -0.91 -9.24
N ALA A 220 7.32 0.40 -9.42
CA ALA A 220 8.60 1.07 -9.17
C ALA A 220 8.87 1.42 -7.70
N LEU A 221 7.85 1.40 -6.83
CA LEU A 221 8.00 1.86 -5.44
C LEU A 221 8.65 0.79 -4.54
N LEU A 222 9.98 0.62 -4.60
CA LEU A 222 10.69 -0.45 -3.88
C LEU A 222 10.81 -0.24 -2.37
N LEU A 223 10.98 1.01 -1.93
CA LEU A 223 11.20 1.35 -0.51
C LEU A 223 9.90 1.62 0.24
N GLY A 224 8.81 1.90 -0.48
CA GLY A 224 7.48 2.09 0.08
C GLY A 224 7.30 3.47 0.72
N HIS A 225 6.38 3.56 1.68
CA HIS A 225 6.04 4.82 2.33
C HIS A 225 7.21 5.35 3.19
N PRO A 226 7.75 6.54 2.90
CA PRO A 226 8.98 7.05 3.55
C PRO A 226 8.79 7.47 5.01
N LEU A 227 7.53 7.59 5.46
CA LEU A 227 7.16 7.95 6.83
C LEU A 227 6.29 6.85 7.48
N HIS A 228 6.72 5.60 7.32
CA HIS A 228 6.11 4.44 7.99
C HIS A 228 7.22 3.49 8.44
N PRO A 229 7.16 2.88 9.64
CA PRO A 229 8.24 2.06 10.17
C PRO A 229 8.46 0.75 9.38
N THR A 230 7.41 0.21 8.78
CA THR A 230 7.40 -1.11 8.12
C THR A 230 6.72 -1.08 6.76
N PRO A 231 7.14 -0.21 5.82
CA PRO A 231 6.39 0.10 4.62
C PRO A 231 6.26 -1.06 3.64
N LYS A 232 7.14 -2.07 3.75
CA LYS A 232 7.15 -3.30 2.95
C LYS A 232 6.85 -4.55 3.76
N GLY A 233 6.43 -4.41 5.02
CA GLY A 233 5.97 -5.52 5.84
C GLY A 233 4.72 -6.17 5.24
N ARG A 234 4.75 -7.49 5.07
CA ARG A 234 3.65 -8.31 4.50
C ARG A 234 3.54 -9.63 5.27
N GLU A 235 3.31 -9.52 6.57
CA GLU A 235 3.09 -10.68 7.44
C GLU A 235 1.93 -11.54 6.91
N GLY A 236 2.13 -12.86 6.92
CA GLY A 236 1.17 -13.84 6.40
C GLY A 236 1.42 -14.29 4.94
N LEU A 237 2.33 -13.63 4.21
CA LEU A 237 2.82 -14.13 2.92
C LEU A 237 4.07 -14.99 3.10
N SER A 238 4.07 -16.19 2.51
CA SER A 238 5.29 -16.96 2.30
C SER A 238 6.24 -16.25 1.31
N ASP A 239 7.47 -16.73 1.18
CA ASP A 239 8.42 -16.20 0.19
C ASP A 239 7.96 -16.45 -1.26
N GLU A 240 7.28 -17.57 -1.51
CA GLU A 240 6.71 -17.90 -2.82
C GLU A 240 5.55 -16.98 -3.18
N GLU A 241 4.62 -16.80 -2.24
CA GLU A 241 3.51 -15.86 -2.37
C GLU A 241 4.03 -14.42 -2.50
N GLY A 242 5.12 -14.09 -1.80
CA GLY A 242 5.82 -12.82 -1.93
C GLY A 242 6.26 -12.54 -3.37
N ARG A 243 6.79 -13.55 -4.10
CA ARG A 243 7.19 -13.39 -5.51
C ARG A 243 6.00 -13.14 -6.43
N LEU A 244 4.89 -13.83 -6.21
CA LEU A 244 3.70 -13.73 -7.07
C LEU A 244 2.89 -12.44 -6.81
N TYR A 245 2.76 -12.05 -5.54
CA TYR A 245 1.81 -11.00 -5.13
C TYR A 245 2.46 -9.64 -4.90
N SER A 246 3.79 -9.51 -4.98
CA SER A 246 4.48 -8.23 -4.79
C SER A 246 4.61 -7.46 -6.11
N PRO A 247 4.14 -6.19 -6.19
CA PRO A 247 4.36 -5.34 -7.35
C PRO A 247 5.86 -5.09 -7.59
N GLU A 248 6.68 -5.02 -6.54
CA GLU A 248 8.11 -4.72 -6.64
C GLU A 248 8.92 -5.80 -7.34
N LEU A 249 8.40 -7.03 -7.37
CA LEU A 249 8.96 -8.19 -8.07
C LEU A 249 8.30 -8.44 -9.42
N ARG A 250 7.49 -7.47 -9.88
CA ARG A 250 6.66 -7.56 -11.08
C ARG A 250 5.83 -8.83 -11.13
N GLY A 251 5.35 -9.26 -9.96
CA GLY A 251 4.55 -10.47 -9.80
C GLY A 251 3.29 -10.47 -10.66
N SER A 252 2.76 -11.66 -10.92
CA SER A 252 1.46 -11.82 -11.58
C SER A 252 0.85 -13.17 -11.21
N PHE A 253 -0.47 -13.24 -11.24
CA PHE A 253 -1.21 -14.46 -10.89
C PHE A 253 -2.59 -14.49 -11.56
N PRO A 254 -3.11 -15.67 -11.94
CA PRO A 254 -4.52 -15.81 -12.27
C PRO A 254 -5.36 -15.53 -11.02
N LEU A 255 -6.54 -14.94 -11.21
CA LEU A 255 -7.49 -14.75 -10.11
C LEU A 255 -8.09 -16.09 -9.72
N HIS A 256 -8.49 -16.20 -8.45
CA HIS A 256 -9.30 -17.30 -7.97
C HIS A 256 -10.77 -16.94 -8.12
N TRP A 257 -11.60 -17.86 -8.58
CA TRP A 257 -13.02 -17.58 -8.83
C TRP A 257 -13.92 -18.43 -7.95
N MET A 258 -15.04 -17.85 -7.56
CA MET A 258 -16.08 -18.52 -6.78
C MET A 258 -17.43 -18.23 -7.42
N ALA A 259 -18.24 -19.27 -7.65
CA ALA A 259 -19.63 -19.07 -8.04
C ALA A 259 -20.47 -18.75 -6.79
N VAL A 260 -21.40 -17.82 -6.93
CA VAL A 260 -22.22 -17.32 -5.83
C VAL A 260 -23.70 -17.53 -6.16
N ALA A 261 -24.41 -18.19 -5.24
CA ALA A 261 -25.85 -18.37 -5.34
C ALA A 261 -26.61 -17.03 -5.18
N PRO A 262 -27.76 -16.83 -5.86
CA PRO A 262 -28.49 -15.57 -5.82
C PRO A 262 -28.90 -15.14 -4.41
N SER A 263 -29.17 -16.07 -3.51
CA SER A 263 -29.65 -15.80 -2.14
C SER A 263 -28.60 -15.17 -1.23
N VAL A 264 -27.32 -15.26 -1.57
CA VAL A 264 -26.19 -14.71 -0.79
C VAL A 264 -25.37 -13.71 -1.59
N LEU A 265 -25.79 -13.40 -2.82
CA LEU A 265 -25.14 -12.41 -3.67
C LEU A 265 -25.59 -11.01 -3.26
N ALA A 266 -24.62 -10.15 -2.99
CA ALA A 266 -24.85 -8.72 -2.89
C ALA A 266 -24.01 -7.97 -3.91
N SER A 267 -24.64 -7.04 -4.61
CA SER A 267 -24.00 -6.30 -5.69
C SER A 267 -24.67 -4.94 -5.92
N ASP A 268 -23.94 -4.04 -6.56
CA ASP A 268 -24.49 -2.84 -7.16
C ASP A 268 -23.65 -2.42 -8.36
N SER A 269 -24.26 -1.72 -9.31
CA SER A 269 -23.57 -1.16 -10.46
C SER A 269 -24.23 0.12 -10.95
N ALA A 270 -23.41 1.15 -11.16
CA ALA A 270 -23.73 2.34 -11.93
C ALA A 270 -22.94 2.38 -13.27
N TRP A 271 -22.28 1.28 -13.63
CA TRP A 271 -21.56 1.13 -14.90
C TRP A 271 -22.55 1.17 -16.07
N THR A 272 -22.19 1.91 -17.13
CA THR A 272 -22.93 1.83 -18.40
C THR A 272 -22.01 1.75 -19.60
N GLU A 273 -22.47 1.01 -20.60
CA GLU A 273 -21.86 0.97 -21.93
C GLU A 273 -22.88 1.49 -22.94
N ARG A 274 -22.51 2.52 -23.72
CA ARG A 274 -23.42 3.13 -24.71
C ARG A 274 -24.79 3.53 -24.12
N GLY A 275 -24.75 4.10 -22.91
CA GLY A 275 -25.94 4.53 -22.16
C GLY A 275 -26.74 3.40 -21.50
N ARG A 276 -26.40 2.13 -21.71
CA ARG A 276 -27.11 0.99 -21.12
C ARG A 276 -26.43 0.52 -19.83
N PRO A 277 -27.18 0.29 -18.73
CA PRO A 277 -26.64 -0.30 -17.52
C PRO A 277 -25.99 -1.66 -17.78
N VAL A 278 -24.86 -1.91 -17.13
CA VAL A 278 -24.21 -3.22 -17.10
C VAL A 278 -24.12 -3.66 -15.65
N SER A 279 -24.65 -4.84 -15.35
CA SER A 279 -24.64 -5.36 -13.97
C SER A 279 -23.25 -5.78 -13.54
N ALA A 280 -23.02 -5.84 -12.23
CA ALA A 280 -21.73 -6.26 -11.69
C ALA A 280 -21.39 -7.70 -12.08
N GLU A 281 -22.40 -8.58 -12.12
CA GLU A 281 -22.30 -9.99 -12.52
C GLU A 281 -21.89 -10.13 -13.99
N GLN A 282 -22.47 -9.30 -14.87
CA GLN A 282 -22.09 -9.26 -16.28
C GLN A 282 -20.64 -8.80 -16.45
N LEU A 283 -20.20 -7.80 -15.68
CA LEU A 283 -18.82 -7.31 -15.71
C LEU A 283 -17.84 -8.39 -15.24
N THR A 284 -18.09 -9.05 -14.10
CA THR A 284 -17.18 -10.08 -13.59
C THR A 284 -17.11 -11.30 -14.50
N MET A 285 -18.23 -11.72 -15.10
CA MET A 285 -18.24 -12.79 -16.09
C MET A 285 -17.40 -12.45 -17.33
N ARG A 286 -17.51 -11.22 -17.85
CA ARG A 286 -16.66 -10.76 -18.97
C ARG A 286 -15.17 -10.72 -18.60
N LEU A 287 -14.85 -10.30 -17.38
CA LEU A 287 -13.48 -10.20 -16.89
C LEU A 287 -12.83 -11.57 -16.64
N ALA A 288 -13.61 -12.58 -16.24
CA ALA A 288 -13.18 -13.97 -16.13
C ALA A 288 -12.69 -14.53 -17.47
N GLY A 289 -13.28 -14.05 -18.58
CA GLY A 289 -12.92 -14.44 -19.92
C GLY A 289 -13.51 -15.80 -20.32
N PRO A 290 -13.10 -16.34 -21.48
CA PRO A 290 -13.66 -17.59 -22.00
C PRO A 290 -13.28 -18.79 -21.12
N GLY A 291 -14.10 -19.83 -21.18
CA GLY A 291 -13.84 -21.12 -20.51
C GLY A 291 -14.32 -21.20 -19.06
N LEU A 292 -14.65 -20.07 -18.41
CA LEU A 292 -15.35 -20.11 -17.12
C LEU A 292 -16.86 -20.17 -17.37
N SER A 293 -17.50 -21.26 -16.94
CA SER A 293 -18.96 -21.41 -16.98
C SER A 293 -19.55 -21.15 -15.60
N LEU A 294 -20.65 -20.41 -15.55
CA LEU A 294 -21.45 -20.27 -14.33
C LEU A 294 -22.18 -21.60 -14.07
N PRO A 295 -21.97 -22.26 -12.91
CA PRO A 295 -22.74 -23.45 -12.56
C PRO A 295 -24.23 -23.16 -12.44
N ASP A 296 -25.06 -24.18 -12.69
CA ASP A 296 -26.50 -24.09 -12.51
C ASP A 296 -26.85 -23.67 -11.07
N GLY A 297 -27.83 -22.77 -10.93
CA GLY A 297 -28.26 -22.24 -9.65
C GLY A 297 -27.38 -21.11 -9.08
N CYS A 298 -26.28 -20.74 -9.74
CA CYS A 298 -25.47 -19.57 -9.38
C CYS A 298 -25.87 -18.33 -10.18
N ALA A 299 -25.73 -17.14 -9.59
CA ALA A 299 -26.05 -15.86 -10.23
C ALA A 299 -24.81 -15.10 -10.74
N ALA A 300 -23.65 -15.33 -10.13
CA ALA A 300 -22.44 -14.58 -10.45
C ALA A 300 -21.16 -15.37 -10.19
N VAL A 301 -20.07 -14.91 -10.80
CA VAL A 301 -18.70 -15.31 -10.45
C VAL A 301 -18.00 -14.16 -9.74
N LEU A 302 -17.50 -14.43 -8.54
CA LEU A 302 -16.77 -13.49 -7.70
C LEU A 302 -15.26 -13.70 -7.90
N PRO A 303 -14.49 -12.67 -8.31
CA PRO A 303 -13.04 -12.74 -8.31
C PRO A 303 -12.48 -12.55 -6.89
N LEU A 304 -11.52 -13.40 -6.51
CA LEU A 304 -10.77 -13.32 -5.27
C LEU A 304 -9.27 -13.29 -5.54
N HIS A 305 -8.54 -12.62 -4.67
CA HIS A 305 -7.10 -12.78 -4.59
C HIS A 305 -6.81 -14.22 -4.11
N PRO A 306 -5.89 -14.98 -4.72
CA PRO A 306 -5.66 -16.38 -4.33
C PRO A 306 -5.30 -16.55 -2.84
N TRP A 307 -4.47 -15.67 -2.28
CA TRP A 307 -4.22 -15.62 -0.83
C TRP A 307 -5.53 -15.43 -0.02
N GLN A 308 -6.41 -14.52 -0.43
CA GLN A 308 -7.68 -14.29 0.26
C GLN A 308 -8.56 -15.53 0.23
N MET A 309 -8.58 -16.27 -0.88
CA MET A 309 -9.33 -17.51 -0.98
C MET A 309 -8.85 -18.56 0.03
N ARG A 310 -7.52 -18.74 0.15
CA ARG A 310 -6.90 -19.65 1.12
C ARG A 310 -7.34 -19.34 2.55
N GLU A 311 -7.40 -18.06 2.91
CA GLU A 311 -7.78 -17.66 4.28
C GLU A 311 -9.31 -17.72 4.49
N VAL A 312 -10.09 -17.25 3.52
CA VAL A 312 -11.54 -17.07 3.70
C VAL A 312 -12.28 -18.40 3.74
N ARG A 313 -11.82 -19.42 3.00
CA ARG A 313 -12.48 -20.75 2.97
C ARG A 313 -12.55 -21.45 4.33
N HIS A 314 -11.69 -21.06 5.28
CA HIS A 314 -11.62 -21.63 6.62
C HIS A 314 -12.40 -20.79 7.65
N ARG A 315 -12.95 -19.63 7.26
CA ARG A 315 -13.80 -18.84 8.15
C ARG A 315 -15.15 -19.57 8.33
N PRO A 316 -15.69 -19.69 9.55
CA PRO A 316 -16.91 -20.46 9.80
C PRO A 316 -18.10 -20.10 8.89
N GLY A 317 -18.34 -18.80 8.66
CA GLY A 317 -19.42 -18.34 7.78
C GLY A 317 -19.23 -18.78 6.32
N THR A 318 -18.03 -18.60 5.77
CA THR A 318 -17.72 -19.02 4.40
C THR A 318 -17.72 -20.53 4.24
N ALA A 319 -17.20 -21.27 5.21
CA ALA A 319 -17.23 -22.74 5.21
C ALA A 319 -18.69 -23.25 5.19
N ALA A 320 -19.57 -22.69 6.02
CA ALA A 320 -20.98 -23.06 6.03
C ALA A 320 -21.69 -22.77 4.69
N LEU A 321 -21.34 -21.67 4.02
CA LEU A 321 -21.88 -21.35 2.69
C LEU A 321 -21.37 -22.30 1.59
N LEU A 322 -20.11 -22.73 1.68
CA LEU A 322 -19.54 -23.76 0.80
C LEU A 322 -20.22 -25.12 1.02
N ASP A 323 -20.38 -25.54 2.28
CA ASP A 323 -21.03 -26.80 2.64
C ASP A 323 -22.51 -26.84 2.20
N ALA A 324 -23.19 -25.68 2.23
CA ALA A 324 -24.56 -25.53 1.75
C ALA A 324 -24.68 -25.43 0.21
N GLY A 325 -23.56 -25.39 -0.53
CA GLY A 325 -23.55 -25.21 -1.99
C GLY A 325 -23.95 -23.80 -2.46
N LEU A 326 -24.05 -22.84 -1.53
CA LEU A 326 -24.36 -21.43 -1.82
C LEU A 326 -23.14 -20.69 -2.39
N LEU A 327 -21.94 -21.21 -2.09
CA LEU A 327 -20.70 -20.85 -2.75
C LEU A 327 -20.11 -22.11 -3.39
N GLN A 328 -19.53 -21.98 -4.58
CA GLN A 328 -18.81 -23.07 -5.24
C GLN A 328 -17.42 -22.60 -5.67
N ASP A 329 -16.39 -23.33 -5.26
CA ASP A 329 -15.01 -23.05 -5.64
C ASP A 329 -14.77 -23.42 -7.12
N LEU A 330 -14.45 -22.43 -7.95
CA LEU A 330 -14.13 -22.61 -9.37
C LEU A 330 -12.62 -22.68 -9.64
N GLY A 331 -11.80 -22.43 -8.62
CA GLY A 331 -10.35 -22.46 -8.74
C GLY A 331 -9.72 -21.21 -9.40
N PRO A 332 -8.39 -21.23 -9.58
CA PRO A 332 -7.67 -20.24 -10.36
C PRO A 332 -8.03 -20.34 -11.85
N HIS A 333 -8.40 -19.21 -12.47
CA HIS A 333 -8.77 -19.19 -13.90
C HIS A 333 -8.39 -17.88 -14.59
N GLY A 334 -8.13 -17.99 -15.90
CA GLY A 334 -7.96 -16.85 -16.79
C GLY A 334 -6.52 -16.35 -16.90
N THR A 335 -6.36 -15.26 -17.67
CA THR A 335 -5.05 -14.63 -17.84
C THR A 335 -4.58 -13.96 -16.54
N PRO A 336 -3.26 -13.97 -16.25
CA PRO A 336 -2.73 -13.35 -15.05
C PRO A 336 -3.04 -11.86 -14.95
N TRP A 337 -3.23 -11.41 -13.71
CA TRP A 337 -3.32 -10.01 -13.33
C TRP A 337 -2.08 -9.61 -12.54
N HIS A 338 -1.72 -8.33 -12.62
CA HIS A 338 -0.56 -7.76 -11.95
C HIS A 338 -1.01 -6.95 -10.73
N PRO A 339 -0.49 -7.22 -9.52
CA PRO A 339 -0.74 -6.37 -8.36
C PRO A 339 -0.15 -4.98 -8.61
N THR A 340 -0.88 -3.95 -8.21
CA THR A 340 -0.44 -2.55 -8.20
C THR A 340 0.28 -2.22 -6.89
N SER A 341 0.72 -0.98 -6.68
CA SER A 341 1.35 -0.51 -5.45
C SER A 341 0.52 -0.75 -4.18
N SER A 342 -0.81 -0.84 -4.31
CA SER A 342 -1.73 -1.20 -3.22
C SER A 342 -1.78 -2.69 -2.88
N VAL A 343 -1.11 -3.53 -3.67
CA VAL A 343 -1.11 -5.01 -3.67
C VAL A 343 -2.47 -5.62 -4.04
N ARG A 344 -3.54 -5.16 -3.39
CA ARG A 344 -4.90 -5.72 -3.54
C ARG A 344 -5.65 -5.24 -4.79
N THR A 345 -5.23 -4.12 -5.38
CA THR A 345 -5.77 -3.70 -6.68
C THR A 345 -4.90 -4.34 -7.75
N VAL A 346 -5.53 -5.06 -8.67
CA VAL A 346 -4.85 -5.76 -9.74
C VAL A 346 -5.21 -5.16 -11.10
N TYR A 347 -4.22 -5.14 -11.98
CA TYR A 347 -4.26 -4.52 -13.30
C TYR A 347 -3.90 -5.55 -14.37
N ARG A 348 -4.57 -5.45 -15.53
CA ARG A 348 -4.23 -6.20 -16.73
C ARG A 348 -4.32 -5.26 -17.91
N SER A 349 -3.23 -5.10 -18.65
CA SER A 349 -3.19 -4.22 -19.82
C SER A 349 -4.29 -4.58 -20.81
N GLY A 350 -5.05 -3.57 -21.25
CA GLY A 350 -6.17 -3.74 -22.17
C GLY A 350 -7.47 -4.26 -21.54
N ALA A 351 -7.52 -4.57 -20.23
CA ALA A 351 -8.77 -4.85 -19.55
C ALA A 351 -9.60 -3.55 -19.38
N PRO A 352 -10.95 -3.63 -19.43
CA PRO A 352 -11.82 -2.45 -19.31
C PRO A 352 -11.86 -1.87 -17.89
N ALA A 353 -11.38 -2.62 -16.89
CA ALA A 353 -11.36 -2.21 -15.49
C ALA A 353 -10.18 -2.86 -14.75
N MET A 354 -9.71 -2.19 -13.71
CA MET A 354 -8.92 -2.80 -12.63
C MET A 354 -9.86 -3.47 -11.62
N LEU A 355 -9.32 -4.43 -10.86
CA LEU A 355 -10.08 -5.10 -9.81
C LEU A 355 -9.45 -4.81 -8.45
N LYS A 356 -10.23 -4.22 -7.54
CA LYS A 356 -9.81 -3.92 -6.17
C LYS A 356 -10.37 -4.97 -5.20
N LEU A 357 -9.54 -5.97 -4.91
CA LEU A 357 -9.96 -7.16 -4.19
C LEU A 357 -9.89 -6.94 -2.67
N SER A 358 -10.76 -7.58 -1.90
CA SER A 358 -10.56 -7.67 -0.46
C SER A 358 -9.35 -8.54 -0.17
N LEU A 359 -8.47 -8.07 0.73
CA LEU A 359 -7.25 -8.77 1.11
C LEU A 359 -6.97 -8.59 2.60
N GLY A 360 -7.12 -9.65 3.37
CA GLY A 360 -6.96 -9.69 4.83
C GLY A 360 -5.53 -9.46 5.34
N LEU A 361 -4.56 -9.25 4.44
CA LEU A 361 -3.19 -8.89 4.80
C LEU A 361 -3.12 -7.50 5.42
N ARG A 362 -2.31 -7.36 6.47
CA ARG A 362 -1.92 -6.07 7.02
C ARG A 362 -0.88 -5.45 6.09
N ILE A 363 -1.24 -4.33 5.45
CA ILE A 363 -0.32 -3.52 4.63
C ILE A 363 -0.28 -2.15 5.28
N THR A 364 0.92 -1.75 5.69
CA THR A 364 1.15 -0.59 6.57
C THR A 364 0.33 -0.69 7.88
N ASN A 365 -0.67 0.17 8.06
CA ASN A 365 -1.42 0.33 9.30
C ASN A 365 -2.83 -0.31 9.25
N SER A 366 -3.19 -1.03 8.19
CA SER A 366 -4.55 -1.57 8.06
C SER A 366 -4.58 -2.91 7.33
N ARG A 367 -5.54 -3.75 7.71
CA ARG A 367 -5.99 -4.84 6.83
C ARG A 367 -6.68 -4.24 5.61
N ARG A 368 -6.49 -4.85 4.45
CA ARG A 368 -6.98 -4.32 3.17
C ARG A 368 -8.26 -5.01 2.72
N GLU A 369 -9.19 -5.20 3.66
CA GLU A 369 -10.55 -5.66 3.38
C GLU A 369 -11.41 -4.49 2.90
N ASN A 370 -12.31 -4.71 1.94
CA ASN A 370 -13.28 -3.70 1.51
C ASN A 370 -14.51 -3.75 2.44
N LEU A 371 -14.88 -2.62 3.02
CA LEU A 371 -16.09 -2.54 3.85
C LEU A 371 -17.32 -2.24 2.99
N ARG A 372 -18.50 -2.79 3.34
CA ARG A 372 -19.75 -2.55 2.58
C ARG A 372 -20.04 -1.07 2.35
N LYS A 373 -19.82 -0.24 3.37
CA LYS A 373 -19.96 1.22 3.27
C LYS A 373 -19.03 1.87 2.23
N GLU A 374 -17.84 1.30 2.01
CA GLU A 374 -16.87 1.80 1.03
C GLU A 374 -17.27 1.40 -0.39
N LEU A 375 -17.80 0.19 -0.55
CA LEU A 375 -18.36 -0.30 -1.81
C LEU A 375 -19.52 0.60 -2.28
N HIS A 376 -20.45 0.92 -1.38
CA HIS A 376 -21.56 1.84 -1.69
C HIS A 376 -21.06 3.23 -2.10
N ARG A 377 -20.06 3.78 -1.40
CA ARG A 377 -19.49 5.11 -1.72
C ARG A 377 -18.92 5.18 -3.14
N GLY A 378 -18.27 4.13 -3.61
CA GLY A 378 -17.75 4.08 -4.99
C GLY A 378 -18.85 4.27 -6.02
N THR A 379 -19.93 3.49 -5.89
CA THR A 379 -21.08 3.56 -6.79
C THR A 379 -21.80 4.91 -6.68
N GLU A 380 -22.01 5.42 -5.47
CA GLU A 380 -22.67 6.73 -5.25
C GLU A 380 -21.87 7.90 -5.83
N VAL A 381 -20.54 7.93 -5.64
CA VAL A 381 -19.69 8.95 -6.27
C VAL A 381 -19.79 8.88 -7.79
N HIS A 382 -19.84 7.68 -8.37
CA HIS A 382 -20.03 7.54 -9.81
C HIS A 382 -21.40 8.08 -10.27
N ARG A 383 -22.48 7.81 -9.53
CA ARG A 383 -23.82 8.35 -9.81
C ARG A 383 -23.83 9.88 -9.75
N LEU A 384 -23.21 10.46 -8.71
CA LEU A 384 -23.08 11.92 -8.57
C LEU A 384 -22.34 12.56 -9.73
N LEU A 385 -21.20 11.97 -10.13
CA LEU A 385 -20.43 12.45 -11.28
C LEU A 385 -21.26 12.44 -12.57
N ARG A 386 -22.04 11.39 -12.79
CA ARG A 386 -22.95 11.27 -13.94
C ARG A 386 -24.17 12.21 -13.88
N GLY A 387 -24.55 12.67 -12.69
CA GLY A 387 -25.63 13.63 -12.49
C GLY A 387 -25.31 15.06 -12.94
N GLY A 388 -24.18 15.30 -13.61
CA GLY A 388 -23.76 16.60 -14.14
C GLY A 388 -22.54 17.20 -13.43
N LEU A 389 -22.15 16.66 -12.26
CA LEU A 389 -20.97 17.17 -11.54
C LEU A 389 -19.68 17.01 -12.35
N PHE A 390 -19.55 15.91 -13.11
CA PHE A 390 -18.39 15.70 -13.97
C PHE A 390 -18.28 16.77 -15.08
N GLU A 391 -19.40 17.19 -15.67
CA GLU A 391 -19.41 18.22 -16.71
C GLU A 391 -19.01 19.59 -16.15
N GLN A 392 -19.57 19.95 -14.99
CA GLN A 392 -19.22 21.18 -14.28
C GLN A 392 -17.73 21.23 -13.97
N TRP A 393 -17.18 20.14 -13.42
CA TRP A 393 -15.75 20.04 -13.14
C TRP A 393 -14.93 20.19 -14.41
N ARG A 394 -15.19 19.37 -15.43
CA ARG A 394 -14.38 19.34 -16.65
C ARG A 394 -14.36 20.69 -17.36
N SER A 395 -15.43 21.48 -17.24
CA SER A 395 -15.47 22.86 -17.79
C SER A 395 -14.43 23.79 -17.15
N VAL A 396 -14.09 23.58 -15.87
CA VAL A 396 -13.13 24.39 -15.11
C VAL A 396 -11.73 23.75 -15.10
N HIS A 397 -11.64 22.42 -15.03
CA HIS A 397 -10.39 21.67 -14.97
C HIS A 397 -10.34 20.55 -16.02
N PRO A 398 -10.11 20.88 -17.31
CA PRO A 398 -10.20 19.91 -18.41
C PRO A 398 -9.11 18.82 -18.38
N GLY A 399 -7.99 19.06 -17.68
CA GLY A 399 -6.89 18.12 -17.53
C GLY A 399 -6.99 17.20 -16.30
N PHE A 400 -8.08 17.28 -15.54
CA PHE A 400 -8.27 16.47 -14.33
C PHE A 400 -9.33 15.38 -14.57
N ASP A 401 -9.09 14.17 -14.07
CA ASP A 401 -10.10 13.10 -14.00
C ASP A 401 -9.91 12.23 -12.75
N ILE A 402 -10.91 11.40 -12.45
CA ILE A 402 -10.92 10.43 -11.36
C ILE A 402 -11.05 9.02 -11.92
N VAL A 403 -10.24 8.10 -11.40
CA VAL A 403 -10.48 6.66 -11.56
C VAL A 403 -11.66 6.26 -10.68
N ARG A 404 -12.76 5.83 -11.30
CA ARG A 404 -14.06 5.58 -10.63
C ARG A 404 -14.20 4.10 -10.27
N ASP A 405 -14.93 3.84 -9.18
CA ASP A 405 -15.30 2.49 -8.71
C ASP A 405 -16.82 2.29 -8.84
N PRO A 406 -17.39 2.20 -10.07
CA PRO A 406 -18.84 2.27 -10.30
C PRO A 406 -19.60 0.98 -10.01
N SER A 407 -18.93 -0.12 -9.65
CA SER A 407 -19.57 -1.42 -9.49
C SER A 407 -18.82 -2.28 -8.47
N TRP A 408 -19.57 -3.10 -7.72
CA TRP A 408 -19.02 -4.03 -6.75
C TRP A 408 -19.85 -5.32 -6.66
N LEU A 409 -19.19 -6.38 -6.18
CA LEU A 409 -19.78 -7.69 -5.89
C LEU A 409 -19.27 -8.17 -4.53
N ALA A 410 -20.12 -8.80 -3.74
CA ALA A 410 -19.81 -9.36 -2.43
C ALA A 410 -20.74 -10.53 -2.10
N VAL A 411 -20.43 -11.20 -0.99
CA VAL A 411 -21.24 -12.29 -0.42
C VAL A 411 -21.71 -11.86 0.95
N ASP A 412 -23.00 -12.04 1.23
CA ASP A 412 -23.59 -11.85 2.55
C ASP A 412 -23.90 -13.21 3.20
N GLY A 413 -23.96 -13.23 4.53
CA GLY A 413 -24.49 -14.37 5.28
C GLY A 413 -25.99 -14.59 4.99
N PRO A 414 -26.56 -15.75 5.34
CA PRO A 414 -27.98 -16.03 5.16
C PRO A 414 -28.92 -15.05 5.89
N ASP A 415 -28.39 -14.35 6.89
CA ASP A 415 -29.06 -13.29 7.66
C ASP A 415 -28.94 -11.89 7.02
N GLY A 416 -28.26 -11.78 5.86
CA GLY A 416 -28.05 -10.54 5.13
C GLY A 416 -26.89 -9.68 5.66
N ASN A 417 -26.09 -10.20 6.59
CA ASN A 417 -24.95 -9.47 7.14
C ASN A 417 -23.67 -9.70 6.30
N PRO A 418 -22.83 -8.65 6.08
CA PRO A 418 -21.56 -8.76 5.33
C PRO A 418 -20.48 -9.64 5.95
#